data_AF-A0A084A1W6-F1
#
_entry.id   AF-A0A084A1W6-F1
#
_cell.length_a   1.000
_cell.length_b   1.000
_cell.length_c   1.000
_cell.angle_alpha   90.00
_cell.angle_beta   90.00
_cell.angle_gamma   90.00
#
_symmetry.space_group_name_H-M   'P 1'
#
loop_
_entity.id
_entity.type
_entity.pdbx_description
1 polymer ?
#
loop_
_entity_poly.entity_id
_entity_poly.type
_entity_poly.pdbx_seq_one_letter_code
_entity_poly.pdbx_strand_id
1 'polypeptide(L)'
;MTVCSCCGKALNRGIWTEDGKYKSCPLCSTTHGVLHVFRHYPEDFGTTDARKSPTNPDGAQSYCVDCRGLDKGELSLVDLTQQRLCNTVKI
;
A
#
# COMPACT_ATOMS: atom_id res chain seq x y z
N MET A 1 11.64 -9.78 -9.02
CA MET A 1 10.87 -8.64 -8.46
C MET A 1 9.64 -8.47 -9.33
N THR A 2 8.44 -8.55 -8.75
CA THR A 2 7.18 -8.45 -9.50
C THR A 2 6.77 -6.99 -9.65
N VAL A 3 6.33 -6.61 -10.84
CA VAL A 3 5.89 -5.26 -11.18
C VAL A 3 4.38 -5.22 -11.38
N CYS A 4 3.77 -4.06 -11.15
CA CYS A 4 2.36 -3.83 -11.39
C CYS A 4 2.09 -3.81 -12.90
N SER A 5 1.17 -4.66 -13.38
CA SER A 5 0.81 -4.72 -14.80
C SER A 5 0.13 -3.45 -15.34
N CYS A 6 -0.34 -2.55 -14.45
CA CYS A 6 -0.98 -1.29 -14.84
C CYS A 6 0.03 -0.14 -14.99
N CYS A 7 0.96 0.02 -14.05
CA CYS A 7 1.83 1.22 -14.00
C CYS A 7 3.33 0.91 -14.13
N GLY A 8 3.72 -0.36 -14.22
CA GLY A 8 5.10 -0.82 -14.35
C GLY A 8 5.98 -0.63 -13.10
N LYS A 9 5.46 -0.03 -12.02
CA LYS A 9 6.20 0.16 -10.76
C LYS A 9 6.25 -1.15 -9.95
N ALA A 10 7.26 -1.29 -9.11
CA ALA A 10 7.47 -2.50 -8.30
C ALA A 10 6.37 -2.68 -7.23
N LEU A 11 5.79 -3.87 -7.12
CA LEU A 11 4.67 -4.15 -6.18
C LEU A 11 5.07 -4.05 -4.71
N ASN A 12 6.35 -4.26 -4.40
CA ASN A 12 6.89 -4.14 -3.04
C ASN A 12 7.15 -2.67 -2.61
N ARG A 13 6.71 -1.69 -3.40
CA ARG A 13 6.82 -0.27 -3.08
C ARG A 13 5.43 0.33 -2.86
N GLY A 14 5.28 1.06 -1.75
CA GLY A 14 4.08 1.86 -1.50
C GLY A 14 4.05 3.06 -2.42
N ILE A 15 2.94 3.24 -3.13
CA ILE A 15 2.66 4.38 -4.00
C ILE A 15 1.35 5.04 -3.60
N TRP A 16 1.17 6.28 -4.02
CA TRP A 16 0.02 7.11 -3.66
C TRP A 16 -0.84 7.38 -4.88
N THR A 17 -2.13 7.56 -4.68
CA THR A 17 -2.98 8.18 -5.70
C THR A 17 -2.66 9.67 -5.82
N GLU A 18 -2.95 10.27 -6.97
CA GLU A 18 -2.69 11.71 -7.21
C GLU A 18 -3.38 12.61 -6.17
N ASP A 19 -4.56 12.21 -5.68
CA ASP A 19 -5.33 12.93 -4.67
C ASP A 19 -4.88 12.67 -3.22
N GLY A 20 -3.90 11.78 -3.01
CA GLY A 20 -3.38 11.40 -1.70
C GLY A 20 -4.35 10.61 -0.81
N LYS A 21 -5.58 10.32 -1.28
CA LYS A 21 -6.61 9.63 -0.48
C LYS A 21 -6.34 8.15 -0.28
N TYR A 22 -5.57 7.56 -1.17
CA TYR A 22 -5.24 6.15 -1.11
C TYR A 22 -3.74 5.93 -1.23
N LYS A 23 -3.30 4.89 -0.53
CA LYS A 23 -1.93 4.40 -0.58
C LYS A 23 -1.93 2.90 -0.85
N SER A 24 -1.01 2.43 -1.67
CA SER A 24 -0.85 1.01 -1.90
C SER A 24 -0.11 0.34 -0.74
N CYS A 25 -0.64 -0.80 -0.28
CA CYS A 25 0.06 -1.63 0.69
C CYS A 25 1.05 -2.54 -0.06
N PRO A 26 2.36 -2.49 0.25
CA PRO A 26 3.33 -3.33 -0.44
C PRO A 26 3.06 -4.82 -0.27
N LEU A 27 2.70 -5.27 0.94
CA LEU A 27 2.47 -6.69 1.21
C LEU A 27 1.25 -7.21 0.45
N CYS A 28 0.10 -6.53 0.53
CA CYS A 28 -1.08 -6.85 -0.28
C CYS A 28 -0.73 -6.90 -1.78
N SER A 29 -0.06 -5.87 -2.28
CA SER A 29 0.34 -5.79 -3.69
C SER A 29 1.24 -6.97 -4.09
N THR A 30 2.21 -7.35 -3.25
CA THR A 30 3.10 -8.49 -3.54
C THR A 30 2.43 -9.84 -3.40
N THR A 31 1.55 -10.04 -2.41
CA THR A 31 0.83 -11.29 -2.19
C THR A 31 -0.10 -11.61 -3.35
N HIS A 32 -0.78 -10.59 -3.89
CA HIS A 32 -1.73 -10.78 -4.98
C HIS A 32 -1.12 -10.56 -6.38
N GLY A 33 0.15 -10.13 -6.46
CA GLY A 33 1.06 -10.33 -7.60
C GLY A 33 0.72 -9.66 -8.94
N VAL A 34 -0.46 -9.08 -9.13
CA VAL A 34 -0.92 -8.58 -10.44
C VAL A 34 -0.97 -7.04 -10.50
N LEU A 35 -1.55 -6.41 -9.47
CA LEU A 35 -1.77 -4.96 -9.41
C LEU A 35 -1.44 -4.42 -8.02
N HIS A 36 -1.13 -3.13 -7.94
CA HIS A 36 -1.13 -2.44 -6.65
C HIS A 36 -2.52 -2.48 -6.03
N VAL A 37 -2.56 -2.82 -4.74
CA VAL A 37 -3.77 -2.84 -3.91
C VAL A 37 -3.77 -1.58 -3.05
N PHE A 38 -4.71 -0.69 -3.32
CA PHE A 38 -4.89 0.60 -2.65
C PHE A 38 -5.89 0.50 -1.51
N ARG A 39 -5.51 1.11 -0.38
CA ARG A 39 -6.30 1.21 0.86
C ARG A 39 -6.47 2.69 1.22
N HIS A 40 -7.48 3.00 2.01
CA HIS A 40 -7.76 4.38 2.44
C HIS A 40 -6.63 4.89 3.33
N TYR A 41 -6.17 6.11 3.07
CA TYR A 41 -5.21 6.79 3.91
C TYR A 41 -5.85 8.03 4.56
N PRO A 42 -5.63 8.28 5.86
CA PRO A 42 -4.77 7.52 6.78
C PRO A 42 -5.44 6.30 7.42
N GLU A 43 -6.74 6.09 7.24
CA GLU A 43 -7.57 5.15 8.01
C GLU A 43 -7.01 3.72 8.07
N ASP A 44 -6.55 3.16 6.95
CA ASP A 44 -6.04 1.79 6.88
C ASP A 44 -4.55 1.67 7.17
N PHE A 45 -3.80 2.76 7.39
CA PHE A 45 -2.35 2.72 7.62
C PHE A 45 -1.93 3.30 8.98
N GLY A 46 -2.56 4.40 9.36
CA GLY A 46 -2.14 5.27 10.43
C GLY A 46 -0.83 6.01 10.14
N THR A 47 -0.50 6.89 11.08
CA THR A 47 0.69 7.72 11.10
C THR A 47 1.41 7.60 12.44
N THR A 48 2.69 7.94 12.47
CA THR A 48 3.46 8.04 13.73
C THR A 48 4.58 9.07 13.60
N ASP A 49 4.82 9.82 14.67
CA ASP A 49 5.89 10.83 14.71
C ASP A 49 7.27 10.21 14.44
N ALA A 50 7.51 8.97 14.89
CA ALA A 50 8.78 8.26 14.66
C ALA A 50 9.08 8.00 13.17
N ARG A 51 8.07 8.12 12.29
CA ARG A 51 8.19 7.91 10.85
C ARG A 51 8.20 9.23 10.07
N LYS A 52 8.07 10.37 10.74
CA LYS A 52 8.11 11.68 10.09
C LYS A 52 9.51 11.96 9.55
N SER A 53 9.56 12.43 8.31
CA SER A 53 10.78 12.86 7.66
C SER A 53 10.45 13.90 6.57
N PRO A 54 11.43 14.61 6.00
CA PRO A 54 11.17 15.58 4.92
C PRO A 54 10.41 14.98 3.73
N THR A 55 10.59 13.68 3.45
CA THR A 55 9.89 12.96 2.37
C THR A 55 8.67 12.16 2.83
N ASN A 56 8.35 12.19 4.13
CA ASN A 56 7.18 11.56 4.74
C ASN A 56 6.66 12.45 5.89
N PRO A 57 6.17 13.66 5.59
CA PRO A 57 5.89 14.67 6.61
C PRO A 57 4.79 14.25 7.59
N ASP A 58 3.85 13.42 7.13
CA ASP A 58 2.76 12.91 7.97
C ASP A 58 3.17 11.70 8.82
N GLY A 59 4.34 11.10 8.56
CA GLY A 59 4.77 9.90 9.27
C GLY A 59 3.98 8.66 8.89
N ALA A 60 3.57 8.55 7.61
CA ALA A 60 2.78 7.43 7.11
C ALA A 60 3.49 6.09 7.30
N GLN A 61 2.72 5.09 7.70
CA GLN A 61 3.21 3.72 7.88
C GLN A 61 3.41 3.03 6.53
N SER A 62 4.40 2.14 6.42
CA SER A 62 4.73 1.49 5.13
C SER A 62 3.63 0.55 4.66
N TYR A 63 3.03 -0.19 5.58
CA TYR A 63 2.02 -1.22 5.35
C TYR A 63 0.70 -0.82 5.99
N CYS A 64 -0.41 -1.34 5.47
CA CYS A 64 -1.71 -1.18 6.13
C CYS A 64 -1.71 -1.86 7.50
N VAL A 65 -2.65 -1.48 8.37
CA VAL A 65 -2.79 -2.00 9.72
C VAL A 65 -2.88 -3.52 9.75
N ASP A 66 -3.60 -4.10 8.79
CA ASP A 66 -3.77 -5.56 8.65
C ASP A 66 -2.45 -6.28 8.34
N CYS A 67 -1.56 -5.64 7.58
CA CYS A 67 -0.29 -6.22 7.15
C CYS A 67 0.88 -5.85 8.07
N ARG A 68 0.80 -4.73 8.79
CA ARG A 68 1.91 -4.20 9.60
C ARG A 68 2.25 -5.09 10.80
N GLY A 69 1.26 -5.81 11.31
CA GLY A 69 1.44 -6.73 12.44
C GLY A 69 1.84 -8.15 12.07
N LEU A 70 1.94 -8.48 10.78
CA LEU A 70 2.26 -9.83 10.32
C LEU A 70 3.75 -10.12 10.45
N ASP A 71 4.06 -11.39 10.71
CA ASP A 71 5.43 -11.86 10.79
C ASP A 71 6.10 -11.88 9.42
N LYS A 72 7.44 -11.85 9.43
CA LYS A 72 8.21 -11.87 8.19
C LYS A 72 7.97 -13.18 7.42
N GLY A 73 7.45 -13.04 6.20
CA GLY A 73 7.18 -14.18 5.31
C GLY A 73 5.71 -14.60 5.28
N GLU A 74 4.87 -14.02 6.14
CA GLU A 74 3.43 -14.21 6.04
C GLU A 74 2.84 -13.47 4.83
N LEU A 75 1.76 -14.02 4.31
CA LEU A 75 1.00 -13.45 3.20
C LEU A 75 -0.06 -12.47 3.74
N SER A 76 -0.40 -11.47 2.94
CA SER A 76 -1.54 -10.61 3.22
C SER A 76 -2.84 -11.44 3.31
N LEU A 77 -3.53 -11.35 4.44
CA LEU A 77 -4.86 -11.94 4.67
C LEU A 77 -6.00 -11.00 4.28
N VAL A 78 -5.69 -9.83 3.72
CA VAL A 78 -6.67 -8.80 3.36
C VAL A 78 -7.57 -9.31 2.24
N ASP A 79 -8.89 -9.24 2.47
CA ASP A 79 -9.87 -9.46 1.42
C ASP A 79 -9.81 -8.33 0.38
N LEU A 80 -9.62 -8.70 -0.89
CA LEU A 80 -9.52 -7.79 -2.02
C LEU A 80 -10.87 -7.34 -2.58
N THR A 81 -11.99 -7.94 -2.17
CA THR A 81 -13.32 -7.63 -2.73
C THR A 81 -13.73 -6.16 -2.56
N GLN A 82 -13.24 -5.49 -1.52
CA GLN A 82 -13.56 -4.09 -1.21
C GLN A 82 -12.44 -3.10 -1.60
N GLN A 83 -11.34 -3.57 -2.17
CA GLN A 83 -10.16 -2.72 -2.39
C GLN A 83 -10.13 -2.07 -3.76
N ARG A 84 -9.45 -0.93 -3.85
CA ARG A 84 -9.15 -0.29 -5.14
C ARG A 84 -7.89 -0.90 -5.73
N LEU A 85 -7.93 -1.20 -7.02
CA LEU A 85 -6.79 -1.72 -7.75
C LEU A 85 -6.15 -0.60 -8.56
N CYS A 86 -4.87 -0.76 -8.90
CA CYS A 86 -4.09 0.24 -9.64
C CYS A 86 -4.77 0.75 -10.92
N ASN A 87 -5.51 -0.10 -11.63
CA ASN A 87 -6.21 0.25 -12.86
C ASN A 87 -7.57 0.96 -12.64
N THR A 88 -8.01 1.14 -11.39
CA THR A 88 -9.27 1.81 -11.05
C THR A 88 -9.05 3.16 -10.33
N VAL A 89 -7.81 3.60 -10.23
CA VAL A 89 -7.40 4.86 -9.58
C VAL A 89 -6.45 5.65 -10.47
N LYS A 90 -6.28 6.94 -10.17
CA LYS A 90 -5.27 7.79 -10.79
C LYS A 90 -4.04 7.88 -9.88
N ILE A 91 -2.86 7.75 -10.48
CA ILE A 91 -1.55 7.55 -9.84
C ILE A 91 -0.48 8.41 -10.49
#